data_AF-A0A6B1BPV7-F1
#
_entry.id   AF-A0A6B1BPV7-F1
#
_cell.length_a   1.000
_cell.length_b   1.000
_cell.length_c   1.000
_cell.angle_alpha   90.00
_cell.angle_beta   90.00
_cell.angle_gamma   90.00
#
_symmetry.space_group_name_H-M   'P 1'
#
loop_
_entity.id
_entity.type
_entity.pdbx_description
1 polymer ?
#
loop_
_entity_poly.entity_id
_entity_poly.type
_entity_poly.pdbx_seq_one_letter_code
_entity_poly.pdbx_strand_id
1 'polypeptide(L)'
;MSALSLISLKIQKTPGVCGGRACVGNTRIPVWTLISFLQQGVTDEDMIQAYPALTIDHLNLVREYYEAHRAEIDCDIREQGKEPEEPLTDEALVQVADARFVELDKTEARDAESNSRRGHDGTSQL
;
A
#
# COMPACT_ATOMS: atom_id res chain seq x y z
N MET A 1 -3.78 -21.42 16.21
CA MET A 1 -5.14 -21.38 16.78
C MET A 1 -5.84 -20.19 16.13
N SER A 2 -6.56 -20.41 15.03
CA SER A 2 -7.18 -19.33 14.27
C SER A 2 -8.46 -18.89 14.99
N ALA A 3 -8.53 -17.60 15.30
CA ALA A 3 -9.67 -16.99 15.98
C ALA A 3 -10.93 -17.18 15.12
N LEU A 4 -12.02 -17.66 15.74
CA LEU A 4 -13.34 -17.58 15.13
C LEU A 4 -13.61 -16.10 14.84
N SER A 5 -13.70 -15.74 13.55
CA SER A 5 -14.08 -14.38 13.16
C SER A 5 -15.51 -14.12 13.64
N LEU A 6 -15.67 -13.11 14.49
CA LEU A 6 -16.95 -12.61 15.03
C LEU A 6 -17.49 -11.44 14.20
N ILE A 7 -16.92 -11.19 13.01
CA ILE A 7 -17.41 -10.13 12.11
C ILE A 7 -18.65 -10.65 11.39
N SER A 8 -19.71 -9.84 11.45
CA SER A 8 -20.94 -10.13 10.73
C SER A 8 -20.78 -9.82 9.24
N LEU A 9 -21.12 -10.78 8.38
CA LEU A 9 -21.08 -10.61 6.92
C LEU A 9 -22.25 -9.74 6.43
N LYS A 10 -22.14 -8.42 6.64
CA LYS A 10 -23.10 -7.41 6.18
C LYS A 10 -22.41 -6.05 6.07
N ILE A 11 -22.94 -5.14 5.27
CA ILE A 11 -22.52 -3.73 5.29
C ILE A 11 -23.46 -2.95 6.20
N GLN A 12 -22.92 -2.16 7.13
CA GLN A 12 -23.70 -1.35 8.06
C GLN A 12 -23.35 0.13 7.91
N LYS A 13 -24.38 0.98 7.84
CA LYS A 13 -24.27 2.44 7.98
C LYS A 13 -24.89 2.81 9.31
N THR A 14 -24.07 3.27 10.25
CA THR A 14 -24.56 3.70 11.57
C THR A 14 -24.39 5.21 11.69
N PRO A 15 -25.48 5.99 11.83
CA PRO A 15 -25.39 7.44 12.04
C PRO A 15 -24.44 7.77 13.19
N GLY A 16 -23.49 8.67 12.95
CA GLY A 16 -22.50 9.08 13.96
C GLY A 16 -21.27 8.16 14.10
N VAL A 17 -21.22 7.00 13.44
CA VAL A 17 -20.01 6.16 13.35
C VAL A 17 -19.35 6.38 12.00
N CYS A 18 -18.05 6.72 11.97
CA CYS A 18 -17.32 7.06 10.74
C CYS A 18 -18.05 8.11 9.87
N GLY A 19 -18.76 9.07 10.48
CA GLY A 19 -19.54 10.07 9.76
C GLY A 19 -20.83 9.53 9.10
N GLY A 20 -21.30 8.34 9.46
CA GLY A 20 -22.45 7.68 8.82
C GLY A 20 -22.09 6.84 7.58
N ARG A 21 -20.79 6.67 7.31
CA ARG A 21 -20.27 5.92 6.17
C ARG A 21 -20.49 4.41 6.33
N ALA A 22 -20.46 3.71 5.20
CA ALA A 22 -20.60 2.26 5.15
C ALA A 22 -19.38 1.55 5.76
N CYS A 23 -19.61 0.63 6.70
CA CYS A 23 -18.59 -0.18 7.36
C CYS A 23 -18.89 -1.67 7.22
N VAL A 24 -17.83 -2.50 7.26
CA VAL A 24 -17.96 -3.96 7.18
C VAL A 24 -18.35 -4.53 8.54
N GLY A 25 -19.47 -5.24 8.57
CA GLY A 25 -20.00 -5.92 9.74
C GLY A 25 -20.18 -5.01 10.93
N ASN A 26 -19.67 -5.46 12.08
CA ASN A 26 -19.63 -4.74 13.34
C ASN A 26 -18.28 -4.02 13.56
N THR A 27 -17.51 -3.79 12.49
CA THR A 27 -16.21 -3.10 12.57
C THR A 27 -16.32 -1.61 12.29
N ARG A 28 -15.22 -0.89 12.51
CA ARG A 28 -15.02 0.47 12.02
C ARG A 28 -14.14 0.52 10.76
N ILE A 29 -14.12 -0.54 9.97
CA ILE A 29 -13.39 -0.59 8.70
C ILE A 29 -14.35 -0.08 7.61
N PRO A 30 -14.11 1.11 7.03
CA PRO A 30 -14.98 1.68 6.01
C PRO A 30 -14.84 0.92 4.69
N VAL A 31 -15.96 0.81 3.96
CA VAL A 31 -15.98 0.18 2.63
C VAL A 31 -15.07 0.93 1.66
N TRP A 32 -15.08 2.27 1.68
CA TRP A 32 -14.26 3.09 0.79
C TRP A 32 -12.75 2.82 0.95
N THR A 33 -12.29 2.50 2.15
CA THR A 33 -10.88 2.20 2.42
C THR A 33 -10.45 0.92 1.72
N LEU A 34 -11.25 -0.13 1.82
CA LEU A 34 -10.97 -1.42 1.18
C LEU A 34 -11.03 -1.30 -0.35
N ILE A 35 -12.02 -0.58 -0.88
CA ILE A 35 -12.09 -0.31 -2.32
C ILE A 35 -10.89 0.52 -2.81
N SER A 36 -10.45 1.52 -2.05
CA SER A 36 -9.25 2.30 -2.39
C SER A 36 -8.00 1.41 -2.49
N PHE A 37 -7.81 0.46 -1.59
CA PHE A 37 -6.69 -0.50 -1.68
C PHE A 37 -6.81 -1.42 -2.90
N LEU A 38 -8.01 -1.92 -3.20
CA LEU A 38 -8.24 -2.72 -4.40
C LEU A 38 -7.93 -1.92 -5.69
N GLN A 39 -8.31 -0.64 -5.73
CA GLN A 39 -7.99 0.25 -6.86
C GLN A 39 -6.49 0.52 -7.01
N GLN A 40 -5.72 0.44 -5.92
CA GLN A 40 -4.26 0.55 -5.92
C GLN A 40 -3.55 -0.77 -6.27
N GLY A 41 -4.31 -1.86 -6.48
CA GLY A 41 -3.78 -3.17 -6.85
C GLY A 41 -3.37 -4.06 -5.68
N VAL A 42 -3.78 -3.73 -4.45
CA VAL A 42 -3.58 -4.61 -3.29
C VAL A 42 -4.37 -5.90 -3.48
N THR A 43 -3.74 -7.05 -3.24
CA THR A 43 -4.37 -8.36 -3.41
C THR A 43 -5.25 -8.74 -2.22
N ASP A 44 -6.15 -9.70 -2.41
CA ASP A 44 -7.04 -10.21 -1.35
C ASP A 44 -6.23 -10.86 -0.23
N GLU A 45 -5.12 -11.51 -0.56
CA GLU A 45 -4.21 -12.14 0.38
C GLU A 45 -3.54 -11.09 1.27
N ASP A 46 -2.96 -10.05 0.66
CA ASP A 46 -2.35 -8.93 1.38
C ASP A 46 -3.40 -8.20 2.25
N MET A 47 -4.62 -8.06 1.75
CA MET A 47 -5.71 -7.42 2.49
C MET A 47 -6.13 -8.23 3.71
N ILE A 48 -6.22 -9.56 3.59
CA ILE A 48 -6.51 -10.45 4.73
C ILE A 48 -5.34 -10.51 5.70
N GLN A 49 -4.09 -10.45 5.23
CA GLN A 49 -2.94 -10.34 6.11
C GLN A 49 -2.95 -9.03 6.91
N ALA A 50 -3.30 -7.92 6.28
CA ALA A 50 -3.42 -6.62 6.94
C ALA A 50 -4.64 -6.54 7.88
N TYR A 51 -5.74 -7.21 7.53
CA TYR A 51 -6.97 -7.28 8.33
C TYR A 51 -7.39 -8.73 8.59
N PRO A 52 -6.72 -9.46 9.52
CA PRO A 52 -6.93 -10.89 9.73
C PRO A 52 -8.33 -11.30 10.18
N ALA A 53 -9.14 -10.33 10.61
CA ALA A 53 -10.52 -10.55 10.99
C ALA A 53 -11.45 -10.64 9.76
N LEU A 54 -11.06 -10.03 8.63
CA LEU A 54 -11.79 -10.10 7.37
C LEU A 54 -11.58 -11.45 6.69
N THR A 55 -12.53 -11.80 5.84
CA THR A 55 -12.50 -13.02 5.02
C THR A 55 -12.75 -12.65 3.57
N ILE A 56 -12.49 -13.58 2.65
CA ILE A 56 -12.78 -13.40 1.22
C ILE A 56 -14.25 -13.04 0.99
N ASP A 57 -15.19 -13.63 1.74
CA ASP A 57 -16.61 -13.28 1.65
C ASP A 57 -16.88 -11.81 1.97
N HIS A 58 -16.18 -11.24 2.96
CA HIS A 58 -16.29 -9.82 3.26
C HIS A 58 -15.75 -8.95 2.12
N LEU A 59 -14.67 -9.37 1.46
CA LEU A 59 -14.13 -8.64 0.30
C LEU A 59 -15.08 -8.70 -0.90
N ASN A 60 -15.71 -9.84 -1.15
CA ASN A 60 -16.73 -9.99 -2.18
C ASN A 60 -17.95 -9.12 -1.90
N LEU A 61 -18.44 -9.13 -0.65
CA LEU A 61 -19.54 -8.26 -0.22
C LEU A 61 -19.22 -6.77 -0.39
N VAL A 62 -17.98 -6.37 -0.08
CA VAL A 62 -17.49 -4.99 -0.28
C VAL A 62 -17.51 -4.60 -1.75
N ARG A 63 -17.07 -5.49 -2.66
CA ARG A 63 -17.12 -5.26 -4.11
C ARG A 63 -18.55 -5.14 -4.62
N GLU A 64 -19.44 -6.04 -4.21
CA GLU A 64 -20.86 -6.01 -4.58
C GLU A 64 -21.51 -4.70 -4.12
N TYR A 65 -21.25 -4.29 -2.88
CA TYR A 65 -21.74 -3.01 -2.36
C TYR A 65 -21.19 -1.83 -3.16
N TYR A 66 -19.91 -1.85 -3.53
CA TYR A 66 -19.31 -0.81 -4.36
C TYR A 66 -19.94 -0.74 -5.75
N GLU A 67 -20.20 -1.87 -6.40
CA GLU A 67 -20.88 -1.87 -7.70
C GLU A 67 -22.29 -1.25 -7.62
N ALA A 68 -23.03 -1.55 -6.54
CA ALA A 68 -24.36 -0.97 -6.31
C ALA A 68 -24.32 0.51 -5.88
N HIS A 69 -23.25 0.96 -5.23
CA HIS A 69 -23.14 2.28 -4.60
C HIS A 69 -21.91 3.08 -5.05
N ARG A 70 -21.49 2.90 -6.30
CA ARG A 70 -20.22 3.42 -6.83
C ARG A 70 -20.01 4.91 -6.60
N ALA A 71 -21.03 5.73 -6.90
CA ALA A 71 -20.93 7.18 -6.75
C ALA A 71 -20.76 7.63 -5.28
N GLU A 72 -21.39 6.94 -4.33
CA GLU A 72 -21.23 7.20 -2.89
C GLU A 72 -19.78 6.93 -2.49
N ILE A 73 -19.28 5.74 -2.83
CA ILE A 73 -17.95 5.30 -2.43
C ILE A 73 -16.84 6.10 -3.13
N ASP A 74 -16.97 6.41 -4.42
CA ASP A 74 -16.01 7.24 -5.14
C ASP A 74 -15.94 8.66 -4.55
N CYS A 75 -17.07 9.19 -4.08
CA CYS A 75 -17.09 10.48 -3.37
C CYS A 75 -16.32 10.37 -2.05
N ASP A 76 -16.59 9.34 -1.24
CA ASP A 76 -15.86 9.09 0.00
C ASP A 76 -14.35 8.93 -0.25
N ILE A 77 -13.93 8.16 -1.26
CA ILE A 77 -12.51 7.99 -1.62
C ILE A 77 -11.88 9.33 -1.97
N ARG A 78 -12.54 10.15 -2.81
CA ARG A 78 -12.03 11.46 -3.22
C ARG A 78 -11.95 12.45 -2.06
N GLU A 79 -12.88 12.39 -1.12
CA GLU A 79 -12.86 13.25 0.07
C GLU A 79 -11.77 12.85 1.05
N GLN A 80 -11.43 11.57 1.15
CA GLN A 80 -10.43 11.07 2.08
C GLN A 80 -9.01 11.04 1.49
N GLY A 81 -8.88 10.89 0.17
CA GLY A 81 -7.61 10.99 -0.57
C GLY A 81 -7.03 12.40 -0.68
N LYS A 82 -7.65 13.39 -0.04
CA LYS A 82 -7.03 14.69 0.21
C LYS A 82 -6.12 14.57 1.43
N GLU A 83 -4.86 14.24 1.20
CA GLU A 83 -3.85 14.63 2.18
C GLU A 83 -3.84 16.16 2.25
N PRO A 84 -3.74 16.79 3.44
CA PRO A 84 -3.38 18.20 3.48
C PRO A 84 -2.05 18.31 2.76
N GLU A 85 -2.07 18.92 1.58
CA GLU A 85 -0.89 19.28 0.82
C GLU A 85 -0.17 20.33 1.67
N GLU A 86 0.59 19.91 2.68
CA GLU A 86 1.68 20.72 3.18
C GLU A 86 2.61 20.88 1.97
N PRO A 87 2.74 22.10 1.40
CA PRO A 87 3.66 22.27 0.29
C PRO A 87 5.04 21.87 0.82
N LEU A 88 5.64 20.82 0.26
CA LEU A 88 7.04 20.52 0.48
C LEU A 88 7.81 21.74 -0.01
N THR A 89 8.19 22.62 0.91
CA THR A 89 9.21 23.61 0.63
C THR A 89 10.49 22.86 0.32
N ASP A 90 11.32 23.43 -0.57
CA ASP A 90 12.58 22.84 -1.07
C ASP A 90 13.55 22.35 0.04
N GLU A 91 13.28 22.68 1.30
CA GLU A 91 14.07 22.34 2.49
C GLU A 91 13.86 20.89 2.98
N ALA A 92 12.73 20.24 2.67
CA ALA A 92 12.40 18.90 3.19
C ALA A 92 13.00 17.72 2.38
N LEU A 93 13.38 17.95 1.11
CA LEU A 93 13.91 16.90 0.20
C LEU A 93 15.29 16.39 0.59
N VAL A 94 16.07 17.16 1.36
CA VAL A 94 17.41 16.76 1.80
C VAL A 94 17.37 15.65 2.86
N GLN A 95 16.25 15.50 3.59
CA GLN A 95 16.17 14.54 4.71
C GLN A 95 15.65 13.14 4.32
N VAL A 96 14.97 13.00 3.17
CA VAL A 96 14.44 11.70 2.72
C VAL A 96 15.45 10.82 1.98
N ALA A 97 16.56 11.40 1.52
CA ALA A 97 17.60 10.67 0.80
C ALA A 97 18.48 9.80 1.71
N ASP A 98 18.48 10.03 3.03
CA ASP A 98 19.35 9.29 3.97
C ASP A 98 18.70 8.01 4.54
N ALA A 99 17.38 7.84 4.40
CA ALA A 99 16.63 6.83 5.18
C ALA A 99 16.06 5.64 4.38
N ARG A 100 16.40 5.45 3.09
CA ARG A 100 15.87 4.33 2.28
C ARG A 100 16.96 3.54 1.54
N PHE A 101 17.92 2.94 2.25
CA PHE A 101 18.66 1.81 1.67
C PHE A 101 19.32 0.88 2.71
N VAL A 102 18.53 0.27 3.59
CA VAL A 102 18.90 -0.95 4.32
C VAL A 102 17.56 -1.69 4.49
N GLU A 103 17.25 -2.84 3.90
CA GLU A 103 17.98 -4.11 3.91
C GLU A 103 17.38 -5.01 2.81
N LEU A 104 18.14 -5.36 1.77
CA LEU A 104 17.88 -6.53 0.92
C LEU A 104 19.10 -7.43 1.11
N ASP A 105 18.86 -8.53 1.81
CA ASP A 105 19.88 -9.34 2.45
C ASP A 105 20.81 -10.07 1.47
N LYS A 106 22.00 -10.31 2.01
CA LYS A 106 23.21 -10.91 1.46
C LYS A 106 22.96 -12.33 0.92
N THR A 107 23.38 -12.60 -0.31
CA THR A 107 23.80 -13.91 -0.88
C THR A 107 24.15 -13.58 -2.34
N GLU A 108 25.40 -13.53 -2.83
CA GLU A 108 26.38 -14.60 -2.94
C GLU A 108 27.69 -13.98 -3.45
N ALA A 109 28.81 -14.43 -2.88
CA ALA A 109 30.15 -14.09 -3.32
C ALA A 109 30.40 -14.59 -4.75
N ARG A 110 30.96 -13.74 -5.62
CA ARG A 110 31.65 -14.17 -6.84
C ARG A 110 33.04 -13.55 -6.85
N ASP A 111 33.94 -14.33 -6.29
CA ASP A 111 35.25 -14.69 -6.83
C ASP A 111 35.94 -13.69 -7.76
N ALA A 112 37.16 -13.37 -7.33
CA ALA A 112 38.27 -12.91 -8.14
C ALA A 112 38.42 -13.72 -9.44
N GLU A 113 38.89 -13.07 -10.51
CA GLU A 113 40.09 -13.49 -11.26
C GLU A 113 40.29 -12.56 -12.48
N SER A 114 41.45 -11.91 -12.48
CA SER A 114 42.31 -11.54 -13.60
C SER A 114 41.80 -11.61 -15.05
N ASN A 115 41.88 -10.49 -15.79
CA ASN A 115 42.54 -10.43 -17.11
C ASN A 115 42.62 -8.95 -17.60
N SER A 116 43.77 -8.26 -17.54
CA SER A 116 44.90 -8.29 -18.49
C SER A 116 44.70 -7.45 -19.75
N ARG A 117 45.74 -6.64 -20.05
CA ARG A 117 46.13 -6.06 -21.38
C ARG A 117 45.25 -4.90 -21.85
N ARG A 118 45.71 -3.79 -22.43
CA ARG A 118 46.93 -3.28 -23.11
C ARG A 118 46.76 -1.74 -23.05
N GLY A 119 47.75 -0.88 -22.93
CA GLY A 119 48.92 -0.71 -23.81
C GLY A 119 48.74 0.54 -24.66
N HIS A 120 49.57 1.57 -24.45
CA HIS A 120 50.04 2.63 -25.38
C HIS A 120 50.89 3.58 -24.52
N ASP A 121 52.22 3.64 -24.62
CA ASP A 121 53.05 4.08 -25.77
C ASP A 121 52.54 5.43 -26.30
N GLY A 122 53.27 6.54 -26.33
CA GLY A 122 54.67 6.88 -26.13
C GLY A 122 54.84 8.32 -26.66
N THR A 123 56.06 8.89 -26.58
CA THR A 123 56.50 10.16 -27.22
C THR A 123 55.96 11.46 -26.58
N SER A 124 56.70 12.54 -26.33
CA SER A 124 57.96 13.07 -26.87
C SER A 124 58.50 14.09 -25.84
N GLN A 125 59.72 13.94 -25.31
CA GLN A 125 60.96 14.64 -25.68
C GLN A 125 61.00 16.18 -25.50
N LEU A 126 62.03 16.56 -24.72
CA LEU A 126 62.87 17.78 -24.71
C LEU A 126 62.30 19.06 -24.07
#